data_AF-A0A497L907-F1
#
_entry.id   AF-A0A497L907-F1
#
_cell.length_a   1.000
_cell.length_b   1.000
_cell.length_c   1.000
_cell.angle_alpha   90.00
_cell.angle_beta   90.00
_cell.angle_gamma   90.00
#
_symmetry.space_group_name_H-M   'P 1'
#
loop_
_entity.id
_entity.type
_entity.pdbx_description
1 polymer ?
#
loop_
_entity_poly.entity_id
_entity_poly.type
_entity_poly.pdbx_seq_one_letter_code
_entity_poly.pdbx_strand_id
1 'polypeptide(L)'
;MASPYHYIRYIWWGSVDMEKVAEELGAAFSIEAITLPRDDRELSLFKDERDALRARADTLAVILSPVRAILYQREPMPFTARDLELRSRILELYPRDRPTPFPWSFSFEPKFEVAEEGPGRL
;
A
#
# COMPACT_ATOMS: atom_id res chain seq x y z
N MET A 1 0.21 -19.88 12.90
CA MET A 1 -0.29 -18.51 13.10
C MET A 1 -0.05 -17.76 11.80
N ALA A 2 -1.08 -17.21 11.17
CA ALA A 2 -0.92 -16.42 9.95
C ALA A 2 -0.14 -15.14 10.30
N SER A 3 0.95 -14.88 9.59
CA SER A 3 1.68 -13.62 9.73
C SER A 3 0.83 -12.49 9.15
N PRO A 4 0.76 -11.32 9.80
CA PRO A 4 0.04 -10.18 9.25
C PRO A 4 0.61 -9.83 7.87
N TYR A 5 -0.29 -9.56 6.91
CA TYR A 5 0.09 -9.19 5.56
C TYR A 5 1.00 -7.96 5.60
N HIS A 6 2.12 -8.02 4.90
CA HIS A 6 3.06 -6.91 4.77
C HIS A 6 3.78 -7.01 3.42
N TYR A 7 3.40 -6.16 2.48
CA TYR A 7 3.90 -6.20 1.11
C TYR A 7 4.32 -4.81 0.65
N ILE A 8 5.55 -4.70 0.13
CA ILE A 8 6.11 -3.42 -0.31
C ILE A 8 6.21 -3.40 -1.83
N ARG A 9 5.75 -2.30 -2.40
CA ARG A 9 5.72 -2.04 -3.83
C ARG A 9 6.37 -0.71 -4.14
N TYR A 10 6.92 -0.61 -5.34
CA TYR A 10 7.69 0.52 -5.79
C TYR A 10 7.28 0.93 -7.21
N ILE A 11 7.58 2.17 -7.56
CA ILE A 11 7.67 2.65 -8.94
C ILE A 11 9.13 2.96 -9.23
N TRP A 12 9.57 2.73 -10.47
CA TRP A 12 10.89 3.15 -10.92
C TRP A 12 10.75 4.35 -11.86
N TRP A 13 11.73 5.25 -11.81
CA TRP A 13 11.90 6.34 -12.78
C TRP A 13 10.77 7.38 -12.80
N GLY A 14 10.10 7.60 -11.67
CA GLY A 14 9.07 8.61 -11.54
C GLY A 14 8.50 8.66 -10.13
N SER A 15 7.43 9.42 -9.99
CA SER A 15 6.67 9.59 -8.75
C SER A 15 5.19 9.60 -9.07
N VAL A 16 4.39 9.04 -8.17
CA VAL A 16 2.95 9.13 -8.21
C VAL A 16 2.52 10.46 -7.58
N ASP A 17 1.58 11.16 -8.21
CA ASP A 17 0.97 12.37 -7.67
C ASP A 17 0.01 12.00 -6.53
N MET A 18 0.36 12.41 -5.30
CA MET A 18 -0.40 12.05 -4.11
C MET A 18 -1.76 12.74 -4.07
N GLU A 19 -1.89 13.98 -4.52
CA GLU A 19 -3.19 14.68 -4.51
C GLU A 19 -4.18 13.96 -5.43
N LYS A 20 -3.74 13.62 -6.64
CA LYS A 20 -4.55 12.87 -7.60
C LYS A 20 -4.93 11.47 -7.07
N VAL A 21 -4.00 10.77 -6.43
CA VAL A 21 -4.29 9.46 -5.81
C VAL A 21 -5.28 9.58 -4.66
N ALA A 22 -5.21 10.64 -3.86
CA ALA A 22 -6.18 10.89 -2.80
C ALA A 22 -7.59 11.10 -3.37
N GLU A 23 -7.73 11.82 -4.48
CA GLU A 23 -9.01 12.02 -5.17
C GLU A 23 -9.56 10.70 -5.74
N GLU A 24 -8.74 9.95 -6.48
CA GLU A 24 -9.17 8.71 -7.14
C GLU A 24 -9.50 7.59 -6.15
N LEU A 25 -8.70 7.43 -5.10
CA LEU A 25 -8.96 6.42 -4.06
C LEU A 25 -10.00 6.88 -3.05
N GLY A 26 -10.13 8.18 -2.80
CA GLY A 26 -11.10 8.75 -1.85
C GLY A 26 -12.56 8.47 -2.19
N ALA A 27 -12.86 8.17 -3.46
CA ALA A 27 -14.21 7.77 -3.88
C ALA A 27 -14.66 6.42 -3.31
N ALA A 28 -13.72 5.50 -3.05
CA ALA A 28 -14.03 4.12 -2.64
C ALA A 28 -13.40 3.71 -1.31
N PHE A 29 -12.36 4.42 -0.85
CA PHE A 29 -11.55 4.07 0.33
C PHE A 29 -11.46 5.23 1.31
N SER A 30 -11.19 4.91 2.58
CA SER A 30 -10.92 5.93 3.58
C SER A 30 -9.49 6.45 3.40
N ILE A 31 -9.33 7.75 3.17
CA ILE A 31 -8.03 8.40 2.99
C ILE A 31 -7.72 9.29 4.21
N GLU A 32 -6.55 9.08 4.80
CA GLU A 32 -5.99 9.93 5.86
C GLU A 32 -4.66 10.50 5.36
N ALA A 33 -4.51 11.84 5.36
CA ALA A 33 -3.20 12.45 5.13
C ALA A 33 -2.34 12.31 6.38
N ILE A 34 -1.15 11.71 6.24
CA ILE A 34 -0.17 11.62 7.32
C ILE A 34 0.81 12.78 7.17
N THR A 35 0.69 13.77 8.06
CA THR A 35 1.72 14.79 8.22
C THR A 35 2.77 14.27 9.20
N LEU A 36 3.90 13.79 8.69
CA LEU A 36 5.03 13.43 9.52
C LEU A 36 5.80 14.71 9.93
N PRO A 37 6.16 14.89 11.21
CA PRO A 37 7.01 16.00 11.62
C PRO A 37 8.36 15.92 10.90
N ARG A 38 8.84 17.08 10.42
CA ARG A 38 10.14 17.26 9.76
C ARG A 38 11.14 17.69 10.84
N ASP A 39 12.20 16.93 11.06
CA ASP A 39 13.31 17.31 11.93
C ASP A 39 14.57 17.50 11.06
N ASP A 40 15.17 18.68 11.15
CA ASP A 40 16.33 19.09 10.36
C ASP A 40 17.59 18.24 10.65
N ARG A 41 17.59 17.44 11.71
CA ARG A 41 18.71 16.56 12.12
C ARG A 41 18.57 15.11 11.65
N GLU A 42 17.57 14.79 10.84
CA GLU A 42 17.29 13.41 10.45
C GLU A 42 18.15 12.93 9.27
N LEU A 43 18.92 11.85 9.48
CA LEU A 43 19.66 11.12 8.44
C LEU A 43 18.78 10.00 7.84
N SER A 44 17.74 10.37 7.09
CA SER A 44 16.92 9.42 6.32
C SER A 44 17.11 9.67 4.83
N LEU A 45 17.38 8.60 4.06
CA LEU A 45 17.53 8.64 2.60
C LEU A 45 16.25 9.11 1.88
N PHE A 46 15.10 9.09 2.56
CA PHE A 46 13.78 9.39 2.01
C PHE A 46 13.06 10.51 2.78
N LYS A 47 13.82 11.42 3.42
CA LYS A 47 13.29 12.52 4.23
C LYS A 47 12.33 13.43 3.48
N ASP A 48 12.52 13.58 2.17
CA ASP A 48 11.73 14.45 1.28
C ASP A 48 10.47 13.74 0.73
N GLU A 49 10.26 12.46 1.05
CA GLU A 49 9.13 11.62 0.59
C GLU A 49 8.09 11.39 1.71
N ARG A 50 8.06 12.27 2.72
CA ARG A 50 7.23 12.14 3.93
C ARG A 50 5.75 12.49 3.73
N ASP A 51 5.37 13.05 2.59
CA ASP A 51 3.96 13.22 2.24
C ASP A 51 3.38 11.83 1.99
N ALA A 52 2.76 11.29 3.04
CA ALA A 52 2.27 9.94 3.06
C ALA A 52 0.75 9.96 3.16
N LEU A 53 0.08 9.32 2.21
CA LEU A 53 -1.35 9.06 2.28
C LEU A 53 -1.54 7.69 2.90
N ARG A 54 -2.48 7.57 3.83
CA ARG A 54 -2.96 6.28 4.28
C ARG A 54 -4.31 6.02 3.67
N ALA A 55 -4.36 5.02 2.79
CA ALA A 55 -5.61 4.46 2.31
C ALA A 55 -6.00 3.25 3.17
N ARG A 56 -7.28 3.15 3.55
CA ARG A 56 -7.81 2.02 4.31
C ARG A 56 -9.08 1.49 3.64
N ALA A 57 -9.10 0.17 3.45
CA ALA A 57 -10.28 -0.59 3.09
C ALA A 57 -10.92 -1.17 4.37
N ASP A 58 -11.18 -2.48 4.42
CA ASP A 58 -11.86 -3.11 5.56
C ASP A 58 -10.84 -3.76 6.50
N THR A 59 -9.96 -4.60 5.95
CA THR A 59 -8.89 -5.26 6.71
C THR A 59 -7.50 -4.77 6.28
N LEU A 60 -7.37 -4.28 5.05
CA LEU A 60 -6.13 -3.84 4.46
C LEU A 60 -5.94 -2.32 4.60
N ALA A 61 -4.75 -1.93 5.05
CA ALA A 61 -4.30 -0.55 5.04
C ALA A 61 -3.08 -0.41 4.12
N VAL A 62 -2.94 0.74 3.50
CA VAL A 62 -1.81 1.05 2.63
C VAL A 62 -1.26 2.41 3.00
N ILE A 63 0.05 2.49 3.26
CA ILE A 63 0.77 3.75 3.32
C ILE A 63 1.39 3.99 1.95
N LEU A 64 1.00 5.08 1.33
CA LEU A 64 1.44 5.52 0.01
C LEU A 64 2.41 6.68 0.17
N SER A 65 3.49 6.63 -0.58
CA SER A 65 4.44 7.71 -0.78
C SER A 65 4.67 7.87 -2.28
N PRO A 66 5.28 8.97 -2.75
CA PRO A 66 5.48 9.19 -4.17
C PRO A 66 6.16 8.04 -4.93
N VAL A 67 7.07 7.29 -4.28
CA VAL A 67 7.84 6.22 -4.94
C VAL A 67 7.57 4.80 -4.41
N ARG A 68 6.83 4.67 -3.31
CA ARG A 68 6.57 3.37 -2.66
C ARG A 68 5.17 3.27 -2.09
N ALA A 69 4.67 2.05 -2.02
CA ALA A 69 3.49 1.69 -1.27
C ALA A 69 3.81 0.54 -0.30
N ILE A 70 3.30 0.65 0.91
CA ILE A 70 3.41 -0.37 1.95
C ILE A 70 2.00 -0.84 2.27
N LEU A 71 1.65 -2.03 1.77
CA LEU A 71 0.39 -2.68 2.06
C LEU A 71 0.56 -3.52 3.31
N TYR A 72 -0.32 -3.34 4.30
CA TYR A 72 -0.22 -4.07 5.56
C TYR A 72 -1.58 -4.33 6.20
N GLN A 73 -1.64 -5.39 7.00
CA GLN A 73 -2.75 -5.67 7.91
C GLN A 73 -2.31 -5.46 9.35
N ARG A 74 -3.16 -4.82 10.16
CA ARG A 74 -2.91 -4.70 11.61
C ARG A 74 -3.12 -6.04 12.30
N GLU A 75 -4.17 -6.76 11.90
CA GLU A 75 -4.52 -8.09 12.40
C GLU A 75 -4.68 -9.01 11.20
N PRO A 76 -4.16 -10.25 11.25
CA PRO A 76 -4.29 -11.19 10.15
C PRO A 76 -5.76 -11.61 9.99
N MET A 77 -6.40 -11.10 8.94
CA MET A 77 -7.79 -11.38 8.60
C MET A 77 -7.93 -11.73 7.11
N PRO A 78 -8.94 -12.53 6.72
CA PRO A 78 -9.23 -12.77 5.31
C PRO A 78 -9.58 -11.48 4.57
N PHE A 79 -9.09 -11.32 3.35
CA PHE A 79 -9.31 -10.15 2.52
C PHE A 79 -10.76 -10.13 2.02
N THR A 80 -11.39 -8.97 2.13
CA THR A 80 -12.69 -8.70 1.51
C THR A 80 -12.54 -8.35 0.03
N ALA A 81 -13.65 -8.31 -0.71
CA ALA A 81 -13.65 -7.82 -2.10
C ALA A 81 -13.07 -6.39 -2.21
N ARG A 82 -13.35 -5.53 -1.22
CA ARG A 82 -12.84 -4.16 -1.16
C ARG A 82 -11.34 -4.12 -0.88
N ASP A 83 -10.83 -5.01 -0.04
CA ASP A 83 -9.39 -5.15 0.19
C ASP A 83 -8.65 -5.60 -1.07
N LEU A 84 -9.25 -6.54 -1.83
CA LEU A 84 -8.71 -7.00 -3.10
C LEU A 84 -8.69 -5.89 -4.16
N GLU A 85 -9.74 -5.06 -4.20
CA GLU A 85 -9.78 -3.91 -5.10
C GLU A 85 -8.69 -2.89 -4.75
N LEU A 86 -8.56 -2.53 -3.47
CA LEU A 86 -7.49 -1.62 -3.01
C LEU A 86 -6.12 -2.19 -3.39
N ARG A 87 -5.89 -3.47 -3.10
CA ARG A 87 -4.64 -4.16 -3.47
C ARG A 87 -4.38 -4.06 -4.97
N SER A 88 -5.35 -4.36 -5.83
CA SER A 88 -5.18 -4.33 -7.29
C SER A 88 -4.75 -2.94 -7.77
N ARG A 89 -5.47 -1.89 -7.35
CA ARG A 89 -5.15 -0.51 -7.72
C ARG A 89 -3.75 -0.10 -7.28
N ILE A 90 -3.32 -0.52 -6.09
CA ILE A 90 -1.96 -0.22 -5.62
C ILE A 90 -0.89 -0.98 -6.42
N LEU A 91 -1.15 -2.22 -6.84
CA LEU A 91 -0.19 -2.96 -7.68
C LEU A 91 -0.06 -2.37 -9.09
N GLU A 92 -1.13 -1.76 -9.60
CA GLU A 92 -1.11 -1.00 -10.86
C GLU A 92 -0.31 0.30 -10.72
N LEU A 93 -0.53 1.06 -9.63
CA LEU A 93 0.22 2.29 -9.34
C LEU A 93 1.70 2.03 -9.05
N TYR A 94 2.02 0.91 -8.38
CA TYR A 94 3.37 0.53 -7.95
C TYR A 94 3.73 -0.88 -8.48
N PRO A 95 4.10 -0.99 -9.76
CA PRO A 95 4.26 -2.27 -10.44
C PRO A 95 5.57 -3.01 -10.11
N ARG A 96 6.45 -2.44 -9.29
CA ARG A 96 7.77 -3.01 -8.99
C ARG A 96 7.79 -3.63 -7.60
N ASP A 97 8.40 -4.80 -7.52
CA ASP A 97 8.55 -5.62 -6.31
C ASP A 97 9.85 -5.31 -5.55
N ARG A 98 10.61 -4.31 -5.97
CA ARG A 98 11.93 -4.01 -5.40
C ARG A 98 12.29 -2.53 -5.51
N PRO A 99 13.11 -2.02 -4.57
CA PRO A 99 13.42 -0.60 -4.49
C PRO A 99 14.27 -0.11 -5.65
N THR A 100 15.13 -0.96 -6.22
CA THR A 100 16.01 -0.58 -7.34
C THR A 100 16.02 -1.65 -8.43
N PRO A 101 16.42 -1.31 -9.66
CA PRO A 101 16.59 -2.29 -10.74
C PRO A 101 17.67 -3.35 -10.48
N PHE A 102 18.57 -3.12 -9.52
CA PHE A 102 19.63 -4.05 -9.19
C PHE A 102 19.08 -5.32 -8.49
N PRO A 103 19.66 -6.51 -8.76
CA PRO A 103 19.06 -7.80 -8.40
C PRO A 103 19.27 -8.23 -6.93
N TRP A 104 19.49 -7.29 -6.00
CA TRP A 104 19.93 -7.62 -4.64
C TRP A 104 18.82 -7.57 -3.57
N SER A 105 17.61 -7.14 -3.92
CA SER A 105 16.48 -7.10 -2.98
C SER A 105 15.18 -7.38 -3.73
N PHE A 106 14.38 -8.33 -3.24
CA PHE A 106 13.06 -8.66 -3.78
C PHE A 106 12.05 -8.65 -2.63
N SER A 107 10.89 -8.05 -2.85
CA SER A 107 9.71 -8.21 -2.00
C SER A 107 8.82 -9.28 -2.61
N PHE A 108 8.71 -10.42 -1.95
CA PHE A 108 7.76 -11.46 -2.33
C PHE A 108 6.42 -11.18 -1.67
N GLU A 109 5.35 -11.38 -2.42
CA GLU A 109 4.02 -11.20 -1.87
C GLU A 109 3.73 -12.28 -0.81
N PRO A 110 3.32 -11.89 0.42
CA PRO A 110 2.89 -12.85 1.42
C PRO A 110 1.62 -13.58 0.99
N LYS A 111 1.47 -14.84 1.42
CA LYS A 111 0.20 -15.55 1.29
C LYS A 111 -0.88 -14.84 2.13
N PHE A 112 -2.09 -14.74 1.61
CA PHE A 112 -3.26 -14.22 2.32
C PHE A 112 -4.47 -15.10 2.04
N GLU A 113 -5.44 -15.05 2.93
CA GLU A 113 -6.74 -15.71 2.77
C GLU A 113 -7.73 -14.70 2.21
N VAL A 114 -8.72 -15.17 1.45
CA VAL A 114 -9.83 -14.35 0.95
C VAL A 114 -11.08 -14.80 1.69
N ALA A 115 -11.87 -13.84 2.18
CA ALA A 115 -13.18 -14.16 2.74
C ALA A 115 -14.00 -14.82 1.63
N GLU A 116 -14.42 -16.08 1.83
CA GLU A 116 -15.34 -16.71 0.88
C GLU A 116 -16.56 -15.80 0.74
N GLU A 117 -16.82 -15.31 -0.47
CA GLU A 117 -18.16 -14.88 -0.82
C GLU A 117 -19.01 -16.12 -0.61
N GLY A 118 -19.77 -16.15 0.49
CA GLY A 118 -20.69 -17.25 0.76
C GLY A 118 -21.50 -17.51 -0.51
N PRO A 119 -21.75 -18.79 -0.88
CA PRO A 119 -22.29 -19.13 -2.18
C PRO A 119 -23.56 -18.33 -2.44
N GLY A 120 -23.45 -17.34 -3.32
CA GLY A 120 -24.56 -16.57 -3.83
C GLY A 120 -25.49 -17.55 -4.53
N ARG A 121 -26.58 -17.84 -3.83
CA ARG A 121 -27.72 -18.62 -4.29
C ARG A 121 -28.25 -18.05 -5.62
N LEU A 122 -28.44 -18.98 -6.56
CA LEU A 122 -29.40 -19.02 -7.68
C LEU A 122 -29.29 -17.93 -8.76
#